data_AF-A0AA97BL85-F1
#
_entry.id   AF-A0AA97BL85-F1
#
_cell.length_a   1.000
_cell.length_b   1.000
_cell.length_c   1.000
_cell.angle_alpha   90.00
_cell.angle_beta   90.00
_cell.angle_gamma   90.00
#
_symmetry.space_group_name_H-M   'P 1'
#
loop_
_entity.id
_entity.type
_entity.pdbx_description
1 polymer ?
#
loop_
_entity_poly.entity_id
_entity_poly.type
_entity_poly.pdbx_seq_one_letter_code
_entity_poly.pdbx_strand_id
1 'polypeptide(L)'
;MGDRRHAYELIRSGVDVIQRETFSSALDLGVEALKLMGMRAYRAHRAAQIFKQHDEAALREVAVMEDDDTALIARSRQLAQDLERILQADAEDRRTEGDRAWDISTLRTEAVEKDV
;
A
#
# COMPACT_ATOMS: atom_id res chain seq x y z
N MET A 1 18.86 -16.72 9.28
CA MET A 1 17.55 -16.40 9.90
C MET A 1 16.99 -15.23 9.11
N GLY A 2 15.87 -15.38 8.40
CA GLY A 2 15.30 -14.27 7.62
C GLY A 2 14.48 -13.35 8.52
N ASP A 3 14.62 -12.04 8.34
CA ASP A 3 13.91 -10.96 9.08
C ASP A 3 12.40 -11.25 9.22
N ARG A 4 11.77 -11.76 8.14
CA ARG A 4 10.35 -12.13 8.14
C ARG A 4 10.00 -13.38 8.97
N ARG A 5 10.84 -14.41 8.95
CA ARG A 5 10.61 -15.64 9.75
C ARG A 5 10.71 -15.34 11.24
N HIS A 6 11.70 -14.53 11.62
CA HIS A 6 11.85 -14.10 13.00
C HIS A 6 10.64 -13.28 13.48
N ALA A 7 10.10 -12.41 12.63
CA ALA A 7 8.88 -11.68 12.94
C ALA A 7 7.68 -12.62 13.19
N TYR A 8 7.53 -13.72 12.45
CA TYR A 8 6.46 -14.70 12.70
C TYR A 8 6.58 -15.36 14.07
N GLU A 9 7.79 -15.72 14.48
CA GLU A 9 8.05 -16.30 15.81
C GLU A 9 7.66 -15.33 16.93
N LEU A 10 8.00 -14.04 16.78
CA LEU A 10 7.64 -12.99 17.73
C LEU A 10 6.12 -12.74 17.78
N ILE A 11 5.43 -12.78 16.64
CA ILE A 11 3.96 -12.65 16.61
C ILE A 11 3.32 -13.83 17.34
N ARG A 12 3.79 -15.07 17.06
CA ARG A 12 3.28 -16.29 17.69
C ARG A 12 3.54 -16.34 19.20
N SER A 13 4.59 -15.67 19.68
CA SER A 13 4.88 -15.54 21.12
C SER A 13 4.13 -14.40 21.81
N GLY A 14 3.26 -13.67 21.08
CA GLY A 14 2.42 -12.62 21.64
C GLY A 14 3.10 -11.25 21.76
N VAL A 15 4.18 -11.00 21.00
CA VAL A 15 4.83 -9.68 20.97
C VAL A 15 4.01 -8.72 20.10
N ASP A 16 3.55 -7.62 20.68
CA ASP A 16 2.69 -6.65 20.00
C ASP A 16 3.45 -5.70 19.05
N VAL A 17 4.65 -5.28 19.45
CA VAL A 17 5.45 -4.27 18.75
C VAL A 17 6.67 -4.93 18.13
N ILE A 18 6.67 -5.03 16.80
CA ILE A 18 7.71 -5.70 16.03
C ILE A 18 8.20 -4.76 14.93
N GLN A 19 9.52 -4.59 14.84
CA GLN A 19 10.20 -3.88 13.78
C GLN A 19 11.13 -4.85 13.07
N ARG A 20 10.97 -4.96 11.76
CA ARG A 20 11.87 -5.74 10.90
C ARG A 20 13.07 -4.88 10.52
N GLU A 21 14.26 -5.39 10.76
CA GLU A 21 15.53 -4.65 10.71
C GLU A 21 15.73 -3.93 9.37
N THR A 22 15.38 -4.58 8.26
CA THR A 22 15.67 -4.07 6.90
C THR A 22 14.47 -3.40 6.24
N PHE A 23 13.28 -3.52 6.83
CA PHE A 23 12.03 -3.19 6.16
C PHE A 23 11.88 -1.69 5.87
N SER A 24 12.13 -0.84 6.86
CA SER A 24 11.99 0.61 6.69
C SER A 24 12.98 1.15 5.65
N SER A 25 14.25 0.73 5.71
CA SER A 25 15.28 1.16 4.75
C SER A 25 14.98 0.68 3.33
N ALA A 26 14.46 -0.54 3.17
CA ALA A 26 14.06 -1.06 1.86
C ALA A 26 12.86 -0.29 1.29
N LEU A 27 11.92 0.13 2.14
CA LEU A 27 10.78 0.95 1.74
C LEU A 27 11.22 2.34 1.27
N ASP A 28 12.13 2.98 2.00
CA ASP A 28 12.70 4.27 1.62
C ASP A 28 13.46 4.18 0.29
N LEU A 29 14.23 3.10 0.08
CA LEU A 29 14.89 2.84 -1.20
C LEU A 29 13.88 2.68 -2.34
N GLY A 30 12.75 2.00 -2.09
CA GLY A 30 11.65 1.90 -3.05
C GLY A 30 11.05 3.25 -3.42
N VAL A 31 10.88 4.15 -2.44
CA VAL A 31 10.42 5.53 -2.69
C VAL A 31 11.40 6.28 -3.61
N GLU A 32 12.70 6.21 -3.33
CA GLU A 32 13.72 6.85 -4.18
C GLU A 32 13.74 6.26 -5.59
N ALA A 33 13.61 4.95 -5.74
CA ALA A 33 13.51 4.30 -7.04
C ALA A 33 12.28 4.79 -7.84
N LEU A 34 11.11 4.89 -7.20
CA LEU A 34 9.89 5.42 -7.84
C LEU A 34 10.07 6.88 -8.28
N LYS A 35 10.72 7.71 -7.46
CA LYS A 35 11.04 9.11 -7.81
C LYS A 35 11.97 9.19 -9.02
N LEU A 36 13.00 8.36 -9.08
CA LEU A 36 13.92 8.28 -10.22
C LEU A 36 13.22 7.85 -11.52
N MET A 37 12.16 7.06 -11.42
CA MET A 37 11.30 6.68 -12.56
C MET A 37 10.27 7.76 -12.95
N GLY A 38 10.36 8.97 -12.37
CA GLY A 38 9.51 10.11 -12.71
C GLY A 38 8.22 10.22 -11.90
N MET A 39 8.04 9.38 -10.86
CA MET A 39 6.90 9.53 -9.95
C MET A 39 7.08 10.77 -9.06
N ARG A 40 6.03 11.60 -8.93
CA ARG A 40 6.03 12.74 -8.00
C ARG A 40 6.30 12.25 -6.58
N ALA A 41 7.17 12.93 -5.83
CA ALA A 41 7.59 12.54 -4.48
C ALA A 41 6.41 12.20 -3.54
N TYR A 42 5.37 13.05 -3.52
CA TYR A 42 4.16 12.79 -2.74
C TYR A 42 3.51 11.43 -3.07
N ARG A 43 3.44 11.05 -4.36
CA ARG A 43 2.87 9.77 -4.80
C ARG A 43 3.74 8.60 -4.39
N ALA A 44 5.06 8.72 -4.53
CA ALA A 44 5.99 7.67 -4.13
C ALA A 44 5.90 7.40 -2.62
N HIS A 45 5.88 8.44 -1.79
CA HIS A 45 5.68 8.29 -0.34
C HIS A 45 4.31 7.71 0.01
N ARG A 46 3.23 8.14 -0.65
CA ARG A 46 1.89 7.60 -0.43
C ARG A 46 1.82 6.10 -0.78
N ALA A 47 2.34 5.70 -1.93
CA ALA A 47 2.41 4.29 -2.33
C ALA A 47 3.19 3.45 -1.30
N ALA A 48 4.30 3.98 -0.79
CA ALA A 48 5.05 3.33 0.28
C ALA A 48 4.26 3.19 1.60
N GLN A 49 3.45 4.19 1.98
CA GLN A 49 2.59 4.08 3.16
C GLN A 49 1.50 3.02 2.98
N ILE A 50 0.88 2.96 1.80
CA ILE A 50 -0.11 1.92 1.45
C ILE A 50 0.54 0.53 1.52
N PHE A 51 1.71 0.37 0.90
CA PHE A 51 2.50 -0.86 0.94
C PHE A 51 2.80 -1.29 2.37
N LYS A 52 3.30 -0.36 3.21
CA LYS A 52 3.64 -0.62 4.61
C LYS A 52 2.46 -1.15 5.40
N GLN A 53 1.31 -0.48 5.32
CA GLN A 53 0.10 -0.88 6.04
C GLN A 53 -0.36 -2.28 5.62
N HIS A 54 -0.38 -2.54 4.31
CA HIS A 54 -0.77 -3.84 3.77
C HIS A 54 0.20 -4.95 4.19
N ASP A 55 1.51 -4.72 4.08
CA ASP A 55 2.51 -5.73 4.42
C ASP A 55 2.54 -6.03 5.93
N GLU A 56 2.32 -5.04 6.81
CA GLU A 56 2.19 -5.27 8.26
C GLU A 56 0.92 -6.06 8.62
N ALA A 57 -0.20 -5.82 7.93
CA ALA A 57 -1.42 -6.61 8.09
C ALA A 57 -1.21 -8.06 7.60
N ALA A 58 -0.67 -8.20 6.40
CA ALA A 58 -0.30 -9.47 5.79
C ALA A 58 0.68 -10.29 6.66
N LEU A 59 1.62 -9.63 7.34
CA LEU A 59 2.57 -10.29 8.24
C LEU A 59 1.87 -10.95 9.44
N ARG A 60 0.90 -10.26 10.04
CA ARG A 60 0.14 -10.77 11.21
C ARG A 60 -0.80 -11.90 10.82
N GLU A 61 -1.53 -11.71 9.74
CA GLU A 61 -2.40 -12.73 9.16
C GLU A 61 -1.59 -13.97 8.74
N VAL A 62 -0.46 -13.69 8.09
CA VAL A 62 0.74 -14.51 7.92
C VAL A 62 0.99 -15.55 9.02
N ALA A 63 1.36 -14.96 10.15
CA ALA A 63 1.97 -15.63 11.27
C ALA A 63 1.04 -16.62 11.99
N VAL A 64 -0.27 -16.40 11.91
CA VAL A 64 -1.27 -17.23 12.60
C VAL A 64 -1.74 -18.42 11.77
N MET A 65 -1.32 -18.53 10.50
CA MET A 65 -1.62 -19.70 9.67
C MET A 65 -0.87 -20.94 10.18
N GLU A 66 -1.53 -22.11 10.06
CA GLU A 66 -0.90 -23.42 10.27
C GLU A 66 0.23 -23.64 9.25
N ASP A 67 1.13 -24.58 9.58
CA ASP A 67 2.34 -24.89 8.80
C ASP A 67 2.02 -25.71 7.53
N ASP A 68 1.07 -25.22 6.73
CA ASP A 68 0.77 -25.70 5.39
C ASP A 68 1.40 -24.77 4.34
N ASP A 69 2.53 -25.20 3.79
CA ASP A 69 3.26 -24.49 2.74
C ASP A 69 2.39 -24.15 1.52
N THR A 70 1.43 -25.02 1.18
CA THR A 70 0.55 -24.80 0.01
C THR A 70 -0.41 -23.65 0.29
N ALA A 71 -1.05 -23.66 1.47
CA ALA A 71 -1.92 -22.58 1.91
C ALA A 71 -1.15 -21.26 2.05
N LEU A 72 0.07 -21.30 2.60
CA LEU A 72 0.95 -20.15 2.76
C LEU A 72 1.30 -19.50 1.41
N ILE A 73 1.67 -20.30 0.41
CA ILE A 73 1.99 -19.81 -0.94
C ILE A 73 0.76 -19.22 -1.60
N ALA A 74 -0.38 -19.92 -1.52
CA ALA A 74 -1.64 -19.42 -2.07
C ALA A 74 -2.05 -18.09 -1.44
N ARG A 75 -1.94 -17.97 -0.11
CA ARG A 75 -2.26 -16.75 0.60
C ARG A 75 -1.32 -15.60 0.27
N SER A 76 -0.02 -15.88 0.21
CA SER A 76 0.99 -14.88 -0.18
C SER A 76 0.74 -14.31 -1.58
N ARG A 77 0.31 -15.17 -2.53
CA ARG A 77 -0.07 -14.73 -3.88
C ARG A 77 -1.31 -13.85 -3.87
N GLN A 78 -2.33 -14.24 -3.09
CA GLN A 78 -3.56 -13.45 -2.97
C GLN A 78 -3.28 -12.05 -2.41
N LEU A 79 -2.49 -11.98 -1.34
CA LEU A 79 -2.07 -10.72 -0.72
C LEU A 79 -1.28 -9.83 -1.70
N ALA A 80 -0.42 -10.41 -2.53
CA ALA A 80 0.29 -9.66 -3.57
C ALA A 80 -0.66 -9.07 -4.62
N GLN A 81 -1.66 -9.84 -5.07
CA GLN A 81 -2.68 -9.38 -6.01
C GLN A 81 -3.58 -8.29 -5.42
N ASP A 82 -3.91 -8.40 -4.13
CA ASP A 82 -4.73 -7.42 -3.44
C ASP A 82 -3.98 -6.09 -3.30
N LEU A 83 -2.71 -6.15 -2.91
CA LEU A 83 -1.84 -4.99 -2.86
C LEU A 83 -1.69 -4.30 -4.22
N GLU A 84 -1.48 -5.08 -5.29
CA GLU A 84 -1.41 -4.56 -6.66
C GLU A 84 -2.68 -3.78 -7.03
N ARG A 85 -3.86 -4.37 -6.74
CA ARG A 85 -5.16 -3.73 -7.00
C ARG A 85 -5.34 -2.43 -6.21
N ILE A 86 -4.93 -2.41 -4.94
CA ILE A 86 -5.01 -1.22 -4.08
C ILE A 86 -4.11 -0.11 -4.63
N LEU A 87 -2.86 -0.44 -4.99
CA LEU A 87 -1.92 0.53 -5.56
C LEU A 87 -2.37 1.05 -6.92
N GLN A 88 -2.96 0.19 -7.75
CA GLN A 88 -3.52 0.60 -9.04
C GLN A 88 -4.71 1.56 -8.84
N ALA A 89 -5.62 1.25 -7.93
CA ALA A 89 -6.75 2.13 -7.60
C ALA A 89 -6.28 3.50 -7.10
N ASP A 90 -5.31 3.57 -6.18
CA ASP A 90 -4.72 4.85 -5.72
C ASP A 90 -4.05 5.62 -6.87
N ALA A 91 -3.48 4.90 -7.85
CA ALA A 91 -2.86 5.51 -9.01
C ALA A 91 -3.87 6.09 -10.03
N GLU A 92 -5.07 5.51 -10.13
CA GLU A 92 -6.15 5.90 -11.05
C GLU A 92 -7.02 7.03 -10.48
N ASP A 93 -7.44 6.93 -9.22
CA ASP A 93 -8.35 7.87 -8.54
C ASP A 93 -7.88 9.33 -8.68
N ARG A 94 -6.55 9.53 -8.69
CA ARG A 94 -5.94 10.86 -8.81
C ARG A 94 -5.56 11.33 -10.21
N ARG A 95 -5.52 10.46 -11.22
CA ARG A 95 -5.51 10.96 -12.62
C ARG A 95 -6.79 11.76 -12.84
N THR A 96 -7.89 11.23 -12.33
CA THR A 96 -9.19 11.87 -12.40
C THR A 96 -9.27 13.12 -11.52
N GLU A 97 -8.68 13.19 -10.32
CA GLU A 97 -8.60 14.45 -9.55
C GLU A 97 -7.79 15.54 -10.27
N GLY A 98 -6.67 15.19 -10.91
CA GLY A 98 -5.84 16.14 -11.66
C GLY A 98 -6.58 16.78 -12.83
N ASP A 99 -7.39 15.99 -13.55
CA ASP A 99 -8.24 16.46 -14.64
C ASP A 99 -9.45 17.26 -14.12
N ARG A 100 -10.08 16.82 -13.01
CA ARG A 100 -11.21 17.53 -12.37
C ARG A 100 -10.82 18.85 -11.70
N ALA A 101 -9.58 19.01 -11.26
CA ALA A 101 -9.12 20.24 -10.60
C ALA A 101 -9.15 21.46 -11.53
N TRP A 102 -9.13 21.25 -12.85
CA TRP A 102 -9.27 22.30 -13.86
C TRP A 102 -10.66 22.34 -14.50
N ASP A 103 -11.56 21.42 -14.14
CA ASP A 103 -12.89 21.33 -14.71
C ASP A 103 -13.86 22.31 -14.02
N ILE A 104 -13.94 23.51 -14.57
CA ILE A 104 -14.85 24.57 -14.14
C ILE A 104 -16.31 24.33 -14.58
N SER A 105 -16.61 23.24 -15.32
CA SER A 105 -17.96 22.97 -15.82
C SER A 105 -18.95 22.67 -14.69
N THR A 106 -18.48 22.04 -13.61
CA THR A 106 -19.28 21.76 -12.40
C THR A 106 -19.65 23.05 -11.67
N LEU A 107 -18.69 23.95 -11.45
CA LEU A 107 -18.92 25.26 -10.83
C LEU A 107 -19.88 26.13 -11.67
N ARG A 108 -19.80 26.03 -13.00
CA ARG A 108 -20.68 26.75 -13.93
C ARG A 108 -22.11 26.22 -13.90
N THR A 109 -22.29 24.91 -13.70
CA THR A 109 -23.62 24.27 -13.64
C THR A 109 -24.32 24.61 -12.33
N GLU A 110 -23.61 24.58 -11.20
CA GLU A 110 -24.13 24.98 -9.89
C GLU A 110 -24.53 26.45 -9.82
N ALA A 111 -23.86 27.33 -10.58
CA ALA A 111 -24.22 28.74 -10.67
C ALA A 111 -25.54 28.96 -11.44
N VAL A 112 -25.80 28.18 -12.49
CA VAL A 112 -27.04 28.26 -13.28
C VAL A 112 -28.24 27.73 -12.51
N GLU A 113 -28.05 26.74 -11.65
CA GLU A 113 -29.13 26.13 -10.85
C GLU A 113 -29.56 27.01 -9.66
N LYS A 114 -28.73 27.97 -9.24
CA LYS A 114 -29.07 28.94 -8.16
C LYS A 114 -29.77 30.21 -8.66
N ASP A 115 -29.82 30.43 -9.96
CA ASP A 115 -30.45 31.60 -10.60
C ASP A 115 -31.88 31.29 -11.14
N VAL A 116 -32.47 30.14 -10.78
CA VAL A 116 -33.86 29.73 -11.09
C VAL A 116 -34.64 29.47 -9.80
#